data_AF-A0AAW9SGY6-F1
#
_entry.id   AF-A0AAW9SGY6-F1
#
_cell.length_a   1.000
_cell.length_b   1.000
_cell.length_c   1.000
_cell.angle_alpha   90.00
_cell.angle_beta   90.00
_cell.angle_gamma   90.00
#
_symmetry.space_group_name_H-M   'P 1'
#
loop_
_entity.id
_entity.type
_entity.pdbx_description
1 polymer ?
#
loop_
_entity_poly.entity_id
_entity_poly.type
_entity_poly.pdbx_seq_one_letter_code
_entity_poly.pdbx_strand_id
1 'polypeptide(L)' 'MEDLRIIQLERELVATRSAAVRMMVDLVRGLVSDQGAREEFGQSFMEGARGADEETRRLARLVVAELARKA' A
#
# COMPACT_ATOMS: atom_id res chain seq x y z
N MET A 1 -9.65 -27.12 14.68
CA MET A 1 -9.88 -25.80 15.34
C MET A 1 -8.74 -24.83 15.05
N GLU A 2 -7.47 -25.27 15.05
CA GLU A 2 -6.33 -24.42 14.67
C GLU A 2 -6.42 -23.86 13.23
N ASP A 3 -6.84 -24.66 12.26
CA ASP A 3 -6.92 -24.21 10.85
C ASP A 3 -7.88 -23.02 10.65
N LEU A 4 -9.02 -23.01 11.37
CA LEU A 4 -9.96 -21.88 11.32
C LEU A 4 -9.34 -20.61 11.91
N ARG A 5 -8.50 -20.74 12.95
CA ARG A 5 -7.81 -19.61 13.55
C ARG A 5 -6.74 -19.06 12.62
N ILE A 6 -5.99 -19.91 11.91
CA ILE A 6 -4.99 -19.48 10.92
C ILE A 6 -5.67 -18.72 9.78
N ILE A 7 -6.73 -19.27 9.19
CA ILE A 7 -7.47 -18.61 8.11
C ILE A 7 -8.00 -17.24 8.56
N GLN A 8 -8.49 -17.15 9.79
CA GLN A 8 -8.96 -15.88 10.34
C GLN A 8 -7.83 -14.86 10.48
N LEU A 9 -6.68 -15.28 11.00
CA LEU A 9 -5.49 -14.42 11.14
C LEU A 9 -4.98 -13.94 9.78
N GLU A 10 -4.97 -14.79 8.76
CA GLU A 10 -4.60 -14.40 7.40
C GLU A 10 -5.56 -13.35 6.82
N ARG A 11 -6.87 -13.50 7.06
CA ARG A 11 -7.87 -12.50 6.66
C ARG A 11 -7.69 -11.18 7.39
N GLU A 12 -7.46 -11.22 8.70
CA GLU A 12 -7.20 -10.03 9.52
C GLU A 12 -5.93 -9.31 9.06
N LEU A 13 -4.88 -10.05 8.71
CA LEU A 13 -3.63 -9.51 8.18
C LEU A 13 -3.87 -8.80 6.83
N VAL A 14 -4.62 -9.43 5.91
CA VAL A 14 -4.96 -8.84 4.61
C VAL A 14 -5.79 -7.58 4.79
N ALA A 15 -6.80 -7.61 5.66
CA ALA A 15 -7.66 -6.45 5.95
C ALA A 15 -6.84 -5.29 6.52
N THR A 16 -5.96 -5.57 7.48
CA THR A 16 -5.10 -4.56 8.12
C THR A 16 -4.14 -3.91 7.12
N ARG A 17 -3.48 -4.72 6.28
CA ARG A 17 -2.59 -4.20 5.23
C ARG A 17 -3.34 -3.33 4.23
N SER A 18 -4.55 -3.74 3.83
CA SER A 18 -5.39 -2.98 2.91
C SER A 18 -5.82 -1.64 3.51
N ALA A 19 -6.22 -1.64 4.78
CA ALA A 19 -6.59 -0.42 5.50
C ALA A 19 -5.40 0.55 5.61
N ALA A 20 -4.21 0.05 5.97
CA ALA A 20 -3.00 0.86 6.06
C ALA A 20 -2.63 1.51 4.71
N VAL A 21 -2.64 0.73 3.62
CA VAL A 21 -2.38 1.25 2.26
C VAL A 21 -3.39 2.34 1.91
N ARG A 22 -4.68 2.11 2.17
CA ARG A 22 -5.73 3.09 1.86
C ARG A 22 -5.55 4.40 2.63
N MET A 23 -5.25 4.33 3.92
CA MET A 23 -4.99 5.53 4.73
C MET A 23 -3.80 6.33 4.19
N MET A 24 -2.71 5.66 3.78
CA MET A 24 -1.55 6.32 3.18
C MET A 24 -1.89 6.98 1.84
N VAL A 25 -2.66 6.29 0.99
CA VAL A 25 -3.11 6.81 -0.30
C VAL A 25 -4.02 8.02 -0.12
N ASP A 26 -4.97 7.96 0.81
CA ASP A 26 -5.90 9.06 1.09
C ASP A 26 -5.17 10.28 1.67
N LEU A 27 -4.15 10.06 2.51
CA LEU A 27 -3.26 11.13 2.99
C LEU A 27 -2.55 11.82 1.81
N VAL A 28 -1.92 11.04 0.92
CA VAL A 28 -1.22 11.60 -0.25
C VAL A 28 -2.20 12.34 -1.17
N ARG A 29 -3.40 11.80 -1.40
CA ARG A 29 -4.44 12.47 -2.21
C ARG A 29 -4.92 13.78 -1.58
N GLY A 30 -4.98 13.86 -0.25
CA GLY A 30 -5.32 15.08 0.47
C GLY A 30 -4.22 16.15 0.42
N LEU A 31 -2.96 15.74 0.36
CA LEU A 31 -1.80 16.62 0.24
C LEU A 31 -1.52 17.04 -1.21
N VAL A 32 -1.86 16.17 -2.16
CA VAL A 32 -1.44 16.28 -3.57
C VAL A 32 -2.64 16.09 -4.49
N SER A 33 -3.05 17.19 -5.13
CA SER A 33 -4.19 17.22 -6.05
C SER A 33 -3.81 16.87 -7.49
N ASP A 34 -2.55 17.07 -7.85
CA ASP A 34 -2.03 16.83 -9.20
C ASP A 34 -1.63 15.37 -9.43
N GLN A 35 -1.89 14.87 -10.64
CA GLN A 35 -1.58 13.49 -11.03
C GLN A 35 -0.08 13.25 -11.14
N GLY A 36 0.68 14.20 -11.70
CA GLY A 36 2.13 14.09 -11.84
C GLY A 36 2.83 14.02 -10.49
N ALA A 37 2.40 14.86 -9.55
CA ALA A 37 2.94 14.81 -8.19
C ALA A 37 2.57 13.51 -7.45
N ARG A 38 1.41 12.89 -7.72
CA ARG A 38 1.10 11.54 -7.19
C ARG A 38 2.00 10.46 -7.77
N GLU A 39 2.37 10.57 -9.05
CA GLU A 39 3.30 9.66 -9.72
C GLU A 39 4.71 9.80 -9.15
N GLU A 40 5.18 11.02 -8.90
CA GLU A 40 6.46 11.30 -8.24
C GLU A 40 6.51 10.68 -6.83
N PHE A 41 5.45 10.87 -6.03
CA PHE A 41 5.31 10.19 -4.73
C PHE A 41 5.37 8.67 -4.86
N GLY A 42 4.70 8.10 -5.87
CA GLY A 42 4.77 6.67 -6.17
C GLY A 42 6.19 6.20 -6.47
N GLN A 43 6.96 6.97 -7.23
CA GLN A 43 8.37 6.66 -7.50
C GLN A 43 9.20 6.67 -6.22
N SER A 44 9.03 7.67 -5.34
CA SER A 44 9.72 7.73 -4.05
C SER A 44 9.41 6.52 -3.16
N PHE A 45 8.17 6.01 -3.20
CA PHE A 45 7.80 4.76 -2.49
C PHE A 45 8.57 3.55 -3.01
N MET A 46 8.70 3.41 -4.33
CA MET A 46 9.45 2.31 -4.94
C MET A 46 10.95 2.41 -4.68
N GLU A 47 11.50 3.62 -4.69
CA GLU A 47 12.90 3.86 -4.34
C GLU A 47 13.18 3.57 -2.88
N GLY A 48 12.30 3.99 -1.96
CA GLY A 48 12.41 3.68 -0.53
C GLY A 48 12.34 2.17 -0.25
N ALA A 49 11.64 1.41 -1.09
CA ALA A 49 11.59 -0.05 -1.00
C ALA A 49 12.75 -0.76 -1.73
N ARG A 50 13.67 -0.03 -2.36
CA ARG A 50 14.81 -0.62 -3.06
C ARG A 50 15.76 -1.26 -2.05
N GLY A 51 16.03 -2.55 -2.22
CA GLY A 51 16.86 -3.33 -1.30
C GLY A 51 16.15 -3.78 -0.02
N ALA A 52 14.88 -3.39 0.20
CA ALA A 52 14.05 -3.91 1.27
C ALA A 52 13.64 -5.37 1.01
N ASP A 53 13.07 -6.03 2.01
CA ASP A 53 12.51 -7.38 1.86
C ASP A 53 11.34 -7.44 0.86
N GLU A 54 10.92 -8.66 0.52
CA GLU A 54 9.87 -8.89 -0.46
C GLU A 54 8.52 -8.30 -0.06
N GLU A 55 8.18 -8.38 1.23
CA GLU A 55 6.91 -7.88 1.76
C GLU A 55 6.83 -6.36 1.67
N THR A 56 7.92 -5.66 1.99
CA THR A 56 8.05 -4.20 1.86
C THR A 56 7.93 -3.79 0.40
N ARG A 57 8.63 -4.48 -0.53
CA ARG A 57 8.50 -4.23 -1.97
C ARG A 57 7.08 -4.48 -2.48
N ARG A 58 6.40 -5.51 -1.97
CA ARG A 58 5.02 -5.81 -2.32
C ARG A 58 4.08 -4.70 -1.85
N LEU A 59 4.23 -4.21 -0.63
CA LEU A 59 3.44 -3.09 -0.11
C LEU A 59 3.67 -1.81 -0.90
N ALA A 60 4.92 -1.47 -1.24
CA ALA A 60 5.23 -0.32 -2.08
C ALA A 60 4.51 -0.37 -3.43
N ARG A 61 4.51 -1.54 -4.09
CA ARG A 61 3.75 -1.76 -5.33
C ARG A 61 2.25 -1.55 -5.15
N LEU A 62 1.67 -1.99 -4.04
CA LEU A 62 0.24 -1.79 -3.76
C LEU A 62 -0.09 -0.31 -3.55
N VAL A 63 0.74 0.43 -2.80
CA VAL A 63 0.58 1.88 -2.62
C VAL A 63 0.63 2.60 -3.97
N VAL A 64 1.61 2.30 -4.81
CA VAL A 64 1.76 2.91 -6.14
C VAL A 64 0.56 2.62 -7.03
N ALA A 65 0.09 1.37 -7.05
CA ALA A 65 -1.07 0.97 -7.85
C ALA A 65 -2.34 1.71 -7.41
N GLU A 66 -2.54 1.91 -6.10
CA GLU A 66 -3.68 2.64 -5.57
C GLU A 66 -3.57 4.17 -5.79
N LEU A 67 -2.36 4.74 -5.73
CA LEU A 67 -2.12 6.15 -6.07
C LEU A 67 -2.44 6.44 -7.55
N ALA A 68 -2.08 5.51 -8.44
CA ALA A 68 -2.35 5.63 -9.87
C ALA A 68 -3.83 5.40 -10.23
N ARG A 69 -4.63 4.79 -9.34
CA ARG A 69 -6.05 4.58 -9.58
C ARG A 69 -6.78 5.92 -9.51
N LYS A 70 -7.53 6.25 -10.57
CA LYS A 70 -8.42 7.41 -10.57
C LYS A 70 -9.49 7.22 -9.50
N ALA A 71 -9.73 8.28 -8.71
CA ALA A 71 -10.81 8.34 -7.73
C ALA A 71 -12.17 8.25 -8.43
#